data_AF-A0A3Q9HS86-F1
#
_entry.id   AF-A0A3Q9HS86-F1
#
_cell.length_a   1.000
_cell.length_b   1.000
_cell.length_c   1.000
_cell.angle_alpha   90.00
_cell.angle_beta   90.00
_cell.angle_gamma   90.00
#
_symmetry.space_group_name_H-M   'P 1'
#
loop_
_entity.id
_entity.type
_entity.pdbx_description
1 polymer ?
#
loop_
_entity_poly.entity_id
_entity_poly.type
_entity_poly.pdbx_seq_one_letter_code
_entity_poly.pdbx_strand_id
1 'polypeptide(L)' 'MKDLAKGYAIPVNSFQEIEPVTLDELKTIFPDFIPPQSYLILKKPDLLKFLLGRKRIGEKIYQT' A
#
# COMPACT_ATOMS: atom_id res chain seq x y z
N MET A 1 -15.08 5.12 -27.15
CA MET A 1 -14.51 4.34 -26.04
C MET A 1 -15.16 2.97 -26.04
N LYS A 2 -14.48 1.93 -26.55
CA LYS A 2 -15.02 0.57 -26.73
C LYS A 2 -14.48 -0.43 -25.69
N ASP A 3 -13.61 0.01 -24.78
CA ASP A 3 -12.75 -0.88 -23.98
C ASP A 3 -13.03 -0.85 -22.46
N LEU A 4 -14.06 -0.12 -22.00
CA LEU A 4 -14.46 -0.06 -20.58
C LEU A 4 -15.43 -1.18 -20.16
N ALA A 5 -15.64 -2.21 -21.00
CA ALA A 5 -16.66 -3.24 -20.75
C ALA A 5 -16.31 -4.21 -19.61
N LYS A 6 -15.07 -4.22 -19.12
CA LYS A 6 -14.59 -5.14 -18.07
C LYS A 6 -13.95 -4.37 -16.92
N GLY A 7 -14.39 -4.68 -15.70
CA GLY A 7 -13.79 -4.21 -14.46
C GLY A 7 -13.11 -5.35 -13.69
N TYR A 8 -12.14 -5.00 -12.85
CA TYR A 8 -11.48 -5.94 -11.95
C TYR A 8 -11.66 -5.46 -10.51
N ALA A 9 -11.87 -6.39 -9.59
CA ALA A 9 -11.97 -6.11 -8.17
C ALA A 9 -11.06 -7.08 -7.40
N ILE A 10 -10.42 -6.56 -6.35
CA ILE A 10 -9.67 -7.35 -5.38
C ILE A 10 -10.41 -7.23 -4.04
N PRO A 11 -11.00 -8.30 -3.51
CA PRO A 11 -11.65 -8.26 -2.21
C PRO A 11 -10.61 -8.03 -1.11
N VAL A 12 -10.92 -7.10 -0.20
CA VAL A 12 -10.10 -6.83 0.99
C VAL A 12 -10.77 -7.49 2.20
N ASN A 13 -10.21 -8.59 2.69
CA ASN A 13 -10.79 -9.35 3.79
C ASN A 13 -10.55 -8.68 5.15
N SER A 14 -9.42 -8.00 5.29
CA SER A 14 -9.01 -7.32 6.52
C SER A 14 -8.04 -6.19 6.19
N PHE A 15 -7.96 -5.19 7.06
CA PHE A 15 -6.88 -4.21 6.99
C PHE A 15 -6.31 -3.90 8.37
N GLN A 16 -5.02 -3.59 8.39
CA GLN A 16 -4.26 -3.13 9.54
C GLN A 16 -3.83 -1.69 9.27
N GLU A 17 -4.36 -0.77 10.06
CA GLU A 17 -3.95 0.63 10.03
C GLU A 17 -2.61 0.80 10.76
N ILE A 18 -1.75 1.64 10.20
CA ILE A 18 -0.45 2.01 10.75
C ILE A 18 -0.37 3.53 10.88
N GLU A 19 0.61 4.02 11.64
CA GLU A 19 0.88 5.45 11.70
C GLU A 19 1.12 6.03 10.28
N PRO A 20 0.59 7.24 9.99
CA PRO A 20 0.70 7.84 8.67
C PRO A 20 2.16 7.93 8.21
N VAL A 21 2.40 7.67 6.93
CA VAL A 21 3.70 7.84 6.28
C VAL A 21 3.57 8.97 5.27
N THR A 22 4.42 9.99 5.35
CA THR A 22 4.38 11.09 4.38
C THR A 22 5.19 10.74 3.13
N LEU A 23 4.86 11.39 2.00
CA LEU A 23 5.64 11.23 0.78
C LEU A 23 7.08 11.72 0.96
N ASP A 24 7.29 12.79 1.73
CA ASP A 24 8.62 13.34 1.99
C ASP A 24 9.47 12.38 2.86
N GLU A 25 8.86 11.73 3.86
CA GLU A 25 9.51 10.69 4.66
C GLU A 25 9.95 9.53 3.75
N LEU A 26 9.05 9.06 2.86
CA LEU A 26 9.38 7.99 1.91
C LEU A 26 10.50 8.39 0.95
N LYS A 27 10.47 9.60 0.39
CA LYS A 27 11.52 10.09 -0.52
C LYS A 27 12.84 10.36 0.17
N THR A 28 12.82 10.70 1.46
CA THR A 28 14.04 10.89 2.26
C THR A 28 14.74 9.55 2.50
N ILE A 29 13.98 8.51 2.85
CA ILE A 29 14.53 7.18 3.16
C ILE A 29 14.78 6.36 1.88
N PHE A 30 13.94 6.53 0.87
CA PHE A 30 13.96 5.83 -0.41
C PHE A 30 13.92 6.86 -1.56
N PRO A 31 15.06 7.46 -1.96
CA PRO A 31 15.10 8.53 -2.97
C PRO A 31 14.46 8.18 -4.31
N ASP A 32 14.54 6.91 -4.72
CA ASP A 32 13.94 6.40 -5.96
C ASP A 32 12.47 5.95 -5.80
N PHE A 33 11.82 6.33 -4.70
CA PHE A 33 10.41 6.01 -4.48
C PHE A 33 9.50 6.87 -5.36
N ILE A 34 8.72 6.19 -6.19
CA ILE A 34 7.70 6.80 -7.04
C ILE A 34 6.37 6.10 -6.72
N PRO A 35 5.30 6.84 -6.38
CA PRO A 35 3.98 6.26 -6.18
C PRO A 35 3.53 5.48 -7.43
N PRO A 36 3.09 4.22 -7.31
CA PRO A 36 2.62 3.46 -8.45
C PRO A 36 1.29 4.03 -8.97
N GLN A 37 1.12 4.05 -10.29
CA GLN A 37 -0.15 4.44 -10.93
C GLN A 37 -1.29 3.45 -10.64
N SER A 38 -0.96 2.17 -10.36
CA SER A 38 -1.95 1.14 -10.06
C SER A 38 -1.51 0.29 -8.87
N TYR A 39 -0.72 -0.77 -9.11
CA TYR A 39 -0.22 -1.63 -8.05
C TYR A 39 1.28 -1.87 -8.25
N LEU A 40 2.02 -1.95 -7.14
CA LEU A 40 3.43 -2.33 -7.12
C LEU A 40 3.57 -3.65 -6.38
N ILE A 41 4.11 -4.67 -7.06
CA ILE A 41 4.60 -5.86 -6.36
C ILE A 41 5.88 -5.44 -5.64
N LEU A 42 5.84 -5.43 -4.31
CA LEU A 42 6.92 -4.91 -3.50
C LEU A 42 8.10 -5.91 -3.44
N LYS A 43 9.01 -5.82 -4.42
CA LYS A 43 10.29 -6.56 -4.45
C LYS A 43 11.45 -5.78 -3.79
N LYS A 44 11.13 -4.81 -2.92
CA LYS A 44 12.09 -3.97 -2.19
C LYS A 44 12.04 -4.35 -0.71
N PRO A 45 12.92 -5.24 -0.22
CA PRO A 45 12.83 -5.78 1.14
C PRO A 45 12.93 -4.71 2.22
N ASP A 46 13.69 -3.64 1.98
CA ASP A 46 13.85 -2.55 2.95
C ASP A 46 12.61 -1.68 3.10
N LEU A 47 11.93 -1.37 1.99
CA LEU A 47 10.65 -0.65 2.02
C LEU A 47 9.56 -1.49 2.70
N LEU A 48 9.53 -2.80 2.44
CA LEU A 48 8.62 -3.69 3.15
C LEU A 48 8.91 -3.70 4.65
N LYS A 49 10.18 -3.86 5.04
CA LYS A 49 10.60 -3.86 6.44
C LYS A 49 10.26 -2.53 7.13
N PHE A 50 10.47 -1.40 6.46
CA PHE A 50 10.08 -0.09 6.95
C PHE A 50 8.58 0.00 7.22
N LEU A 51 7.74 -0.38 6.26
CA LEU A 51 6.27 -0.33 6.40
C LEU A 51 5.76 -1.27 7.50
N LEU A 52 6.33 -2.49 7.60
CA LEU A 52 5.95 -3.47 8.63
C LEU A 52 6.44 -3.09 10.04
N GLY A 53 7.49 -2.28 10.14
CA GLY A 53 8.03 -1.78 11.41
C GLY A 53 7.22 -0.63 12.03
N ARG A 54 6.26 -0.07 11.29
CA ARG A 54 5.42 1.05 11.75
C ARG A 54 4.48 0.63 12.88
N LYS A 55 4.18 1.58 13.75
CA LYS A 55 3.21 1.36 14.84
C LYS A 55 1.83 1.11 14.25
N ARG A 56 1.18 0.03 14.71
CA ARG A 56 -0.21 -0.32 14.42
C ARG A 56 -1.15 0.57 15.22
N ILE A 57 -2.15 1.17 14.56
CA ILE A 57 -3.10 2.10 15.21
C ILE A 57 -4.56 1.66 15.14
N GLY A 58 -4.89 0.62 14.37
CA GLY A 58 -6.24 0.05 14.31
C GLY A 58 -6.31 -1.20 13.44
N GLU A 59 -7.25 -2.09 13.70
CA GLU A 59 -7.48 -3.29 12.90
C GLU A 59 -8.98 -3.44 12.64
N LYS A 60 -9.36 -3.77 11.41
CA LYS A 60 -10.73 -4.19 11.09
C LYS A 60 -10.71 -5.41 10.19
N ILE A 61 -11.54 -6.38 10.58
CA ILE A 61 -11.82 -7.59 9.81
C ILE A 61 -13.21 -7.42 9.22
N TYR A 62 -13.34 -7.57 7.92
CA TYR A 62 -14.64 -7.59 7.28
C TYR A 62 -15.16 -9.03 7.30
N GLN A 63 -16.32 -9.24 7.90
CA GLN A 63 -17.04 -10.51 7.75
C GLN A 63 -17.73 -10.47 6.38
N THR A 64 -17.29 -11.36 5.48
CA THR A 64 -17.93 -11.61 4.18
C THR A 64 -19.01 -12.68 4.29
#